data_AF-A0A7J3Z9E1-F1
#
_entry.id   AF-A0A7J3Z9E1-F1
#
_cell.length_a   1.000
_cell.length_b   1.000
_cell.length_c   1.000
_cell.angle_alpha   90.00
_cell.angle_beta   90.00
_cell.angle_gamma   90.00
#
_symmetry.space_group_name_H-M   'P 1'
#
loop_
_entity.id
_entity.type
_entity.pdbx_description
1 polymer ?
#
loop_
_entity_poly.entity_id
_entity_poly.type
_entity_poly.pdbx_seq_one_letter_code
_entity_poly.pdbx_strand_id
1 'polypeptide(L)'
;MAPRYAPSTSANSNMNSYNIEKAIIRYWVGRDYSGVFLNISRELGISFGNSVSVYLDSPSSNSTIERILYDTQSRETMKPVTKIEILGENGAVRTIYRVDLSAQEIYRPQGIIVRGPSLETALKPNIINIDVDPRQPRQGIDPIRVSVEISRGSTYVYRVEVMLRASIRDGGSIDLWEEALPSWDYTRYTVVFKGINASKAILLVRAYDLYGNTAEGEISITFREIQRTTI
;
A
#
# COMPACT_ATOMS: atom_id res chain seq x y z
N MET A 1 -11.03 27.27 -6.14
CA MET A 1 -10.60 27.82 -4.84
C MET A 1 -9.65 26.79 -4.24
N ALA A 2 -8.36 27.12 -4.10
CA ALA A 2 -7.36 26.18 -3.60
C ALA A 2 -7.47 26.04 -2.07
N PRO A 3 -7.31 24.84 -1.49
CA PRO A 3 -7.30 24.67 -0.03
C PRO A 3 -6.12 25.45 0.57
N ARG A 4 -6.38 26.25 1.60
CA ARG A 4 -5.33 26.95 2.36
C ARG A 4 -4.80 26.04 3.46
N TYR A 5 -3.50 25.82 3.47
CA TYR A 5 -2.77 25.12 4.53
C TYR A 5 -2.69 25.97 5.81
N ALA A 6 -2.59 25.32 6.96
CA ALA A 6 -2.45 25.99 8.25
C ALA A 6 -1.11 26.75 8.38
N PRO A 7 -1.05 27.88 9.12
CA PRO A 7 0.18 28.62 9.30
C PRO A 7 1.20 27.76 10.06
N SER A 8 2.42 27.61 9.52
CA SER A 8 3.55 26.74 9.92
C SER A 8 3.75 25.42 9.16
N THR A 9 2.84 25.03 8.26
CA THR A 9 3.14 23.95 7.29
C THR A 9 3.77 24.54 6.03
N SER A 10 5.07 24.34 5.86
CA SER A 10 5.74 24.59 4.58
C SER A 10 5.47 23.44 3.61
N ALA A 11 5.42 23.71 2.30
CA ALA A 11 5.35 22.65 1.27
C ALA A 11 6.47 21.60 1.42
N ASN A 12 7.56 21.95 2.09
CA ASN A 12 8.72 21.09 2.31
C ASN A 12 8.60 20.16 3.53
N SER A 13 7.56 20.28 4.37
CA SER A 13 7.47 19.55 5.65
C SER A 13 6.26 18.63 5.80
N ASN A 14 5.40 18.51 4.78
CA ASN A 14 4.31 17.54 4.76
C ASN A 14 4.54 16.56 3.60
N MET A 15 5.28 15.49 3.89
CA MET A 15 5.32 14.27 3.06
C MET A 15 3.93 13.61 3.12
N ASN A 16 2.95 14.18 2.43
CA ASN A 16 1.69 13.52 2.17
C ASN A 16 1.90 12.50 1.05
N SER A 17 1.12 11.43 1.05
CA SER A 17 1.05 10.34 0.05
C SER A 17 0.93 10.78 -1.43
N TYR A 18 0.88 12.08 -1.71
CA TYR A 18 0.73 12.68 -3.03
C TYR A 18 2.05 13.00 -3.77
N ASN A 19 3.21 12.99 -3.11
CA ASN A 19 4.51 13.33 -3.73
C ASN A 19 5.49 12.15 -3.81
N ILE A 20 5.00 10.90 -3.86
CA ILE A 20 5.86 9.70 -3.85
C ILE A 20 5.99 9.10 -5.25
N GLU A 21 7.24 8.95 -5.70
CA GLU A 21 7.64 7.89 -6.63
C GLU A 21 7.94 6.63 -5.80
N LYS A 22 7.12 5.58 -5.91
CA LYS A 22 7.39 4.25 -5.32
C LYS A 22 7.79 3.33 -6.46
N ALA A 23 9.06 2.95 -6.52
CA ALA A 23 9.57 1.88 -7.36
C ALA A 23 10.05 0.73 -6.45
N ILE A 24 9.64 -0.51 -6.71
CA ILE A 24 10.45 -1.70 -6.34
C ILE A 24 10.40 -2.74 -7.47
N ILE A 25 11.59 -3.27 -7.78
CA ILE A 25 11.91 -4.37 -8.68
C ILE A 25 12.51 -5.50 -7.83
N ARG A 26 12.15 -6.78 -8.12
CA ARG A 26 12.84 -8.10 -7.87
C ARG A 26 12.19 -9.05 -6.84
N TYR A 27 12.37 -10.39 -6.85
CA TYR A 27 12.35 -11.60 -7.74
C TYR A 27 12.27 -12.84 -6.78
N TRP A 28 11.97 -14.09 -7.19
CA TRP A 28 12.55 -15.40 -6.71
C TRP A 28 11.89 -16.62 -7.42
N VAL A 29 12.53 -17.80 -7.31
CA VAL A 29 12.39 -19.00 -8.18
C VAL A 29 11.87 -20.24 -7.39
N GLY A 30 10.89 -21.00 -7.93
CA GLY A 30 9.86 -21.75 -7.17
C GLY A 30 8.42 -21.66 -7.77
N ARG A 31 7.35 -21.49 -6.96
CA ARG A 31 5.95 -21.30 -7.45
C ARG A 31 5.69 -19.85 -7.88
N ASP A 32 6.54 -19.30 -8.74
CA ASP A 32 6.80 -17.86 -8.64
C ASP A 32 5.91 -16.93 -9.43
N TYR A 33 6.05 -15.67 -9.02
CA TYR A 33 5.41 -14.47 -9.48
C TYR A 33 6.48 -13.37 -9.56
N SER A 34 6.40 -12.48 -10.56
CA SER A 34 7.17 -11.22 -10.57
C SER A 34 6.23 -10.05 -10.75
N GLY A 35 6.31 -9.07 -9.85
CA GLY A 35 5.55 -7.83 -9.90
C GLY A 35 6.48 -6.62 -9.88
N VAL A 36 6.09 -5.58 -10.60
CA VAL A 36 6.71 -4.26 -10.54
C VAL A 36 5.64 -3.26 -10.13
N PHE A 37 5.90 -2.55 -9.04
CA PHE A 37 5.07 -1.44 -8.58
C PHE A 37 5.66 -0.16 -9.13
N LEU A 38 4.86 0.59 -9.86
CA LEU A 38 5.22 1.90 -10.37
C LEU A 38 4.24 2.91 -9.79
N ASN A 39 4.71 3.67 -8.83
CA ASN A 39 4.19 5.00 -8.57
C ASN A 39 5.26 5.96 -9.05
N ILE A 40 4.97 6.87 -9.99
CA ILE A 40 5.88 7.97 -10.32
C ILE A 40 5.16 9.28 -10.00
N SER A 41 5.81 10.07 -9.14
CA SER A 41 5.29 11.34 -8.63
C SER A 41 5.10 12.37 -9.75
N ARG A 42 4.14 13.28 -9.55
CA ARG A 42 3.86 14.42 -10.45
C ARG A 42 4.96 15.49 -10.47
N GLU A 43 5.93 15.44 -9.56
CA GLU A 43 6.92 16.51 -9.37
C GLU A 43 8.27 16.29 -10.07
N LEU A 44 8.50 15.13 -10.67
CA LEU A 44 9.75 14.89 -11.37
C LEU A 44 9.61 15.34 -12.82
N GLY A 45 10.29 16.44 -13.17
CA GLY A 45 10.50 16.93 -14.54
C GLY A 45 11.32 15.97 -15.41
N ILE A 46 11.07 14.66 -15.29
CA ILE A 46 11.71 13.61 -16.07
C ILE A 46 10.91 13.48 -17.36
N SER A 47 11.49 13.99 -18.45
CA SER A 47 11.01 13.69 -19.79
C SER A 47 11.40 12.25 -20.13
N PHE A 48 10.57 11.29 -19.71
CA PHE A 48 10.60 9.98 -20.34
C PHE A 48 10.23 10.18 -21.82
N GLY A 49 10.80 9.40 -22.73
CA GLY A 49 10.27 9.33 -24.10
C GLY A 49 8.78 8.92 -24.10
N ASN A 50 8.20 8.65 -25.27
CA ASN A 50 6.78 8.27 -25.35
C ASN A 50 6.41 7.03 -24.48
N SER A 51 7.39 6.22 -24.08
CA SER A 51 7.19 5.07 -23.22
C SER A 51 8.35 4.78 -22.25
N VAL A 52 8.06 3.99 -21.21
CA VAL A 52 9.03 3.35 -20.31
C VAL A 52 8.93 1.84 -20.44
N SER A 53 10.07 1.18 -20.59
CA SER A 53 10.17 -0.28 -20.65
C SER A 53 10.29 -0.88 -19.26
N VAL A 54 9.37 -1.79 -18.95
CA VAL A 54 9.34 -2.57 -17.72
C VAL A 54 9.71 -4.01 -18.06
N TYR A 55 10.72 -4.52 -17.38
CA TYR A 55 11.14 -5.91 -17.51
C TYR A 55 10.60 -6.70 -16.33
N LEU A 56 9.90 -7.79 -16.64
CA LEU A 56 9.23 -8.65 -15.70
C LEU A 56 9.80 -10.05 -15.84
N ASP A 57 10.18 -10.66 -14.73
CA ASP A 57 10.73 -12.00 -14.72
C ASP A 57 9.63 -13.05 -14.51
N SER A 58 9.84 -14.28 -14.91
CA SER A 58 8.89 -15.37 -14.68
C SER A 58 9.61 -16.71 -14.67
N PRO A 59 9.24 -17.64 -13.79
CA PRO A 59 9.78 -18.99 -13.80
C PRO A 59 9.16 -19.87 -14.89
N SER A 60 8.22 -19.34 -15.69
CA SER A 60 7.55 -20.08 -16.74
C SER A 60 7.32 -19.24 -17.98
N SER A 61 7.37 -19.89 -19.13
CA SER A 61 7.09 -19.29 -20.43
C SER A 61 5.59 -19.10 -20.73
N ASN A 62 4.73 -19.73 -19.93
CA ASN A 62 3.28 -19.67 -20.03
C ASN A 62 2.73 -18.81 -18.87
N SER A 63 2.93 -17.50 -18.96
CA SER A 63 2.43 -16.54 -17.97
C SER A 63 1.56 -15.47 -18.61
N THR A 64 0.58 -14.99 -17.86
CA THR A 64 -0.20 -13.81 -18.22
C THR A 64 0.40 -12.59 -17.55
N ILE A 65 0.55 -11.51 -18.32
CA ILE A 65 0.93 -10.21 -17.81
C ILE A 65 -0.35 -9.40 -17.62
N GLU A 66 -0.56 -8.87 -16.43
CA GLU A 66 -1.69 -7.99 -16.16
C GLU A 66 -1.22 -6.64 -15.65
N ARG A 67 -1.93 -5.62 -16.10
CA ARG A 67 -1.91 -4.26 -15.59
C ARG A 67 -3.14 -4.04 -14.73
N ILE A 68 -2.94 -3.45 -13.56
CA ILE A 68 -4.00 -3.14 -12.61
C ILE A 68 -3.92 -1.66 -12.31
N LEU A 69 -4.97 -0.93 -12.70
CA LEU A 69 -5.11 0.49 -12.42
C LEU A 69 -5.81 0.65 -11.08
N TYR A 70 -5.17 1.35 -10.13
CA TYR A 70 -5.66 1.36 -8.76
C TYR A 70 -6.88 2.26 -8.61
N ASP A 71 -6.87 3.40 -9.30
CA ASP A 71 -7.95 4.40 -9.23
C ASP A 71 -9.30 3.82 -9.68
N THR A 72 -9.27 2.93 -10.68
CA THR A 72 -10.47 2.31 -11.28
C THR A 72 -10.68 0.87 -10.86
N GLN A 73 -9.68 0.26 -10.18
CA GLN A 73 -9.60 -1.18 -9.91
C GLN A 73 -9.74 -2.05 -11.18
N SER A 74 -9.50 -1.48 -12.36
CA SER A 74 -9.64 -2.21 -13.63
C SER A 74 -8.39 -3.04 -13.89
N ARG A 75 -8.60 -4.26 -14.39
CA ARG A 75 -7.53 -5.16 -14.82
C ARG A 75 -7.50 -5.28 -16.33
N GLU A 76 -6.30 -5.29 -16.87
CA GLU A 76 -6.06 -5.41 -18.30
C GLU A 76 -4.95 -6.43 -18.57
N THR A 77 -5.20 -7.37 -19.47
CA THR A 77 -4.16 -8.27 -19.95
C THR A 77 -3.24 -7.52 -20.92
N MET A 78 -1.95 -7.43 -20.57
CA MET A 78 -0.93 -6.81 -21.41
C MET A 78 -0.29 -7.84 -22.36
N LYS A 79 0.04 -7.39 -23.57
CA LYS A 79 0.91 -8.14 -24.46
C LYS A 79 2.37 -7.69 -24.27
N PRO A 80 3.32 -8.61 -24.06
CA PRO A 80 4.72 -8.26 -24.03
C PRO A 80 5.20 -7.75 -25.39
N VAL A 81 6.01 -6.71 -25.38
CA VAL A 81 6.77 -6.23 -26.55
C VAL A 81 7.88 -7.21 -26.89
N THR A 82 8.48 -7.85 -25.88
CA THR A 82 9.53 -8.84 -26.06
C THR A 82 9.39 -9.95 -25.02
N LYS A 83 9.71 -11.18 -25.43
CA LYS A 83 9.81 -12.36 -24.58
C LYS A 83 11.20 -12.97 -24.77
N ILE A 84 11.95 -13.11 -23.69
CA ILE A 84 13.28 -13.73 -23.69
C ILE A 84 13.22 -14.97 -22.80
N GLU A 85 13.45 -16.14 -23.38
CA GLU A 85 13.51 -17.40 -22.64
C GLU A 85 14.98 -17.76 -22.35
N ILE A 86 15.26 -18.04 -21.08
CA ILE A 86 16.56 -18.39 -20.55
C ILE A 86 16.45 -19.82 -20.03
N LEU A 87 17.15 -20.75 -20.67
CA LEU A 87 17.25 -22.13 -20.21
C LEU A 87 18.31 -22.22 -19.11
N GLY A 88 17.90 -22.59 -17.91
CA GLY A 88 18.80 -22.87 -16.79
C GLY A 88 19.50 -24.23 -16.94
N GLU A 89 20.62 -24.39 -16.25
CA GLU A 89 21.44 -25.63 -16.26
C GLU A 89 20.65 -26.87 -15.80
N ASN A 90 19.62 -26.68 -14.97
CA ASN A 90 18.70 -27.72 -14.50
C ASN A 90 17.56 -28.03 -15.49
N GLY A 91 17.56 -27.43 -16.69
CA GLY A 91 16.50 -27.56 -17.68
C GLY A 91 15.26 -26.69 -17.42
N ALA A 92 15.23 -25.91 -16.33
CA ALA A 92 14.13 -25.00 -16.06
C ALA A 92 14.19 -23.78 -16.99
N VAL A 93 13.04 -23.35 -17.52
CA VAL A 93 12.95 -22.18 -18.39
C VAL A 93 12.49 -20.98 -17.58
N ARG A 94 13.38 -19.98 -17.45
CA ARG A 94 13.04 -18.66 -16.94
C ARG A 94 12.69 -17.76 -18.11
N THR A 95 11.69 -16.90 -17.98
CA THR A 95 11.22 -16.01 -19.05
C THR A 95 11.22 -14.57 -18.57
N ILE A 96 11.90 -13.68 -19.31
CA ILE A 96 11.84 -12.24 -19.10
C ILE A 96 10.90 -11.64 -20.15
N TYR A 97 9.86 -10.97 -19.68
CA TYR A 97 8.93 -10.20 -20.48
C TYR A 97 9.31 -8.72 -20.43
N ARG A 98 9.32 -8.05 -21.57
CA ARG A 98 9.34 -6.59 -21.65
C ARG A 98 7.95 -6.09 -22.00
N VAL A 99 7.41 -5.17 -21.21
CA VAL A 99 6.23 -4.38 -21.58
C VAL A 99 6.63 -2.90 -21.63
N ASP A 100 6.03 -2.15 -22.55
CA ASP A 100 6.22 -0.71 -22.62
C ASP A 100 4.94 -0.02 -22.11
N LEU A 101 5.10 0.97 -21.23
CA LEU A 101 4.03 1.80 -20.70
C LEU A 101 4.12 3.19 -21.26
N SER A 102 2.98 3.81 -21.57
CA SER A 102 2.98 5.22 -21.98
C SER A 102 3.42 6.09 -20.82
N ALA A 103 4.30 7.07 -21.06
CA ALA A 103 4.77 7.98 -20.01
C ALA A 103 3.63 8.71 -19.29
N GLN A 104 2.52 8.97 -19.98
CA GLN A 104 1.33 9.59 -19.39
C GLN A 104 0.62 8.71 -18.36
N GLU A 105 0.71 7.38 -18.50
CA GLU A 105 0.08 6.42 -17.60
C GLU A 105 0.87 6.25 -16.30
N ILE A 106 2.18 6.53 -16.35
CA ILE A 106 3.10 6.33 -15.23
C ILE A 106 2.84 7.30 -14.08
N TYR A 107 2.21 8.45 -14.36
CA TYR A 107 1.73 9.39 -13.35
C TYR A 107 0.51 8.89 -12.56
N ARG A 108 0.03 7.66 -12.83
CA ARG A 108 -1.07 7.02 -12.12
C ARG A 108 -0.56 5.79 -11.37
N PRO A 109 -1.02 5.57 -10.12
CA PRO A 109 -0.72 4.34 -9.40
C PRO A 109 -1.22 3.12 -10.16
N GLN A 110 -0.30 2.20 -10.45
CA GLN A 110 -0.61 0.95 -11.12
C GLN A 110 0.35 -0.17 -10.73
N GLY A 111 -0.15 -1.40 -10.80
CA GLY A 111 0.63 -2.62 -10.59
C GLY A 111 0.77 -3.38 -11.90
N ILE A 112 1.97 -3.88 -12.20
CA ILE A 112 2.20 -4.79 -13.31
C ILE A 112 2.71 -6.10 -12.77
N ILE A 113 2.03 -7.17 -13.16
CA ILE A 113 2.22 -8.48 -12.55
C ILE A 113 2.35 -9.55 -13.63
N VAL A 114 3.22 -10.53 -13.38
CA VAL A 114 3.34 -11.75 -14.18
C VAL A 114 2.94 -12.92 -13.33
N ARG A 115 1.96 -13.68 -13.82
CA ARG A 115 1.41 -14.83 -13.10
C ARG A 115 1.29 -16.06 -13.98
N GLY A 116 1.54 -17.21 -13.38
CA GLY A 116 1.20 -18.50 -13.98
C GLY A 116 -0.32 -18.76 -13.95
N PRO A 117 -0.86 -19.57 -14.89
CA PRO A 117 -2.27 -19.94 -14.95
C PRO A 117 -2.81 -20.63 -13.69
N SER A 118 -1.95 -21.29 -12.93
CA SER A 118 -2.30 -22.00 -11.70
C SER A 118 -2.23 -21.13 -10.43
N LEU A 119 -1.95 -19.82 -10.56
CA LEU A 119 -1.88 -18.92 -9.41
C LEU A 119 -3.29 -18.64 -8.87
N GLU A 120 -3.52 -18.93 -7.59
CA GLU A 120 -4.80 -18.66 -6.94
C GLU A 120 -4.94 -17.17 -6.61
N THR A 121 -5.79 -16.45 -7.35
CA THR A 121 -5.97 -15.00 -7.19
C THR A 121 -7.17 -14.62 -6.32
N ALA A 122 -7.93 -15.61 -5.84
CA ALA A 122 -9.10 -15.41 -4.99
C ALA A 122 -8.73 -15.37 -3.48
N LEU A 123 -7.49 -15.70 -3.14
CA LEU A 123 -7.02 -15.62 -1.76
C LEU A 123 -7.00 -14.17 -1.31
N LYS A 124 -7.77 -13.88 -0.26
CA LYS A 124 -7.81 -12.56 0.34
C LYS A 124 -6.51 -12.29 1.11
N PRO A 125 -6.14 -11.01 1.30
CA PRO A 125 -5.18 -10.65 2.34
C PRO A 125 -5.58 -11.24 3.68
N ASN A 126 -4.60 -11.50 4.53
CA ASN A 126 -4.83 -12.01 5.87
C ASN A 126 -4.13 -11.07 6.86
N ILE A 127 -4.92 -10.28 7.58
CA ILE A 127 -4.44 -9.45 8.68
C ILE A 127 -4.19 -10.37 9.87
N ILE A 128 -2.92 -10.55 10.22
CA ILE A 128 -2.49 -11.41 11.34
C ILE A 128 -2.62 -10.66 12.67
N ASN A 129 -2.30 -9.37 12.69
CA ASN A 129 -2.27 -8.59 13.91
C ASN A 129 -2.54 -7.10 13.64
N ILE A 130 -3.20 -6.46 14.59
CA ILE A 130 -3.36 -4.99 14.66
C ILE A 130 -2.92 -4.59 16.07
N ASP A 131 -1.77 -3.93 16.17
CA ASP A 131 -1.21 -3.47 17.44
C ASP A 131 -1.33 -1.94 17.56
N VAL A 132 -1.62 -1.48 18.77
CA VAL A 132 -1.77 -0.06 19.10
C VAL A 132 -0.82 0.30 20.24
N ASP A 133 0.05 1.27 19.98
CA ASP A 133 1.02 1.80 20.93
C ASP A 133 0.83 3.31 21.16
N PRO A 134 0.67 3.76 22.41
CA PRO A 134 0.52 2.96 23.63
C PRO A 134 -0.84 2.25 23.70
N ARG A 135 -0.89 1.08 24.37
CA ARG A 135 -2.14 0.30 24.53
C ARG A 135 -3.28 1.05 25.22
N GLN A 136 -2.95 2.01 26.08
CA GLN A 136 -3.90 2.91 26.73
C GLN A 136 -3.39 4.36 26.63
N PRO A 137 -3.65 5.06 25.50
CA PRO A 137 -3.16 6.41 25.27
C PRO A 137 -3.82 7.43 26.19
N ARG A 138 -3.06 8.43 26.63
CA ARG A 138 -3.60 9.59 27.35
C ARG A 138 -4.31 10.52 26.38
N GLN A 139 -5.51 10.94 26.76
CA GLN A 139 -6.36 11.84 25.98
C GLN A 139 -5.62 13.10 25.55
N GLY A 140 -5.56 13.41 24.25
CA GLY A 140 -4.99 14.65 23.74
C GLY A 140 -3.47 14.80 23.87
N ILE A 141 -2.77 13.81 24.44
CA ILE A 141 -1.31 13.86 24.66
C ILE A 141 -0.62 12.80 23.81
N ASP A 142 -0.98 11.53 23.99
CA ASP A 142 -0.21 10.45 23.39
C ASP A 142 -0.59 10.30 21.92
N PRO A 143 0.40 10.23 21.01
CA PRO A 143 0.15 9.79 19.64
C PRO A 143 -0.23 8.31 19.65
N ILE A 144 -1.16 7.94 18.78
CA ILE A 144 -1.59 6.55 18.59
C ILE A 144 -0.84 6.00 17.40
N ARG A 145 0.13 5.12 17.66
CA ARG A 145 0.83 4.37 16.60
C ARG A 145 0.10 3.06 16.37
N VAL A 146 -0.26 2.82 15.14
CA VAL A 146 -0.91 1.57 14.73
C VAL A 146 0.06 0.81 13.86
N SER A 147 0.27 -0.46 14.18
CA SER A 147 0.98 -1.42 13.33
C SER A 147 0.05 -2.53 12.89
N VAL A 148 -0.04 -2.75 11.59
CA VAL A 148 -0.83 -3.81 10.97
C VAL A 148 0.12 -4.84 10.38
N GLU A 149 -0.03 -6.09 10.76
CA GLU A 149 0.75 -7.21 10.22
C GLU A 149 -0.12 -8.04 9.26
N ILE A 150 0.42 -8.30 8.07
CA ILE A 150 -0.19 -9.07 7.00
C ILE A 150 0.63 -10.36 6.80
N SER A 151 -0.05 -11.47 6.54
CA SER A 151 0.59 -12.74 6.23
C SER A 151 1.46 -12.65 4.98
N ARG A 152 2.66 -13.26 5.06
CA ARG A 152 3.56 -13.44 3.91
C ARG A 152 2.94 -14.25 2.77
N GLY A 153 1.93 -15.08 3.08
CA GLY A 153 1.17 -15.84 2.09
C GLY A 153 0.06 -15.04 1.41
N SER A 154 -0.20 -13.81 1.86
CA SER A 154 -1.16 -12.93 1.20
C SER A 154 -0.59 -12.37 -0.09
N THR A 155 -1.45 -12.36 -1.10
CA THR A 155 -1.29 -11.58 -2.32
C THR A 155 -0.93 -10.12 -2.00
N TYR A 156 -0.11 -9.51 -2.87
CA TYR A 156 0.50 -8.20 -2.67
C TYR A 156 -0.45 -7.13 -2.16
N VAL A 157 -0.34 -6.79 -0.87
CA VAL A 157 -1.10 -5.70 -0.28
C VAL A 157 -0.48 -4.37 -0.72
N TYR A 158 -1.18 -3.66 -1.60
CA TYR A 158 -0.71 -2.39 -2.15
C TYR A 158 -1.11 -1.20 -1.29
N ARG A 159 -2.17 -1.36 -0.49
CA ARG A 159 -2.77 -0.31 0.31
C ARG A 159 -3.38 -0.88 1.57
N VAL A 160 -3.13 -0.21 2.68
CA VAL A 160 -3.81 -0.45 3.94
C VAL A 160 -4.40 0.88 4.39
N GLU A 161 -5.72 0.98 4.37
CA GLU A 161 -6.44 2.11 4.93
C GLU A 161 -6.69 1.86 6.41
N VAL A 162 -6.50 2.90 7.22
CA VAL A 162 -6.76 2.87 8.65
C VAL A 162 -7.65 4.05 9.00
N MET A 163 -8.84 3.76 9.52
CA MET A 163 -9.76 4.77 10.05
C MET A 163 -9.81 4.68 11.57
N LEU A 164 -9.65 5.82 12.23
CA LEU A 164 -9.90 5.98 13.65
C LEU A 164 -11.22 6.74 13.86
N ARG A 165 -12.25 6.05 14.34
CA ARG A 165 -13.52 6.64 14.78
C ARG A 165 -13.46 6.94 16.26
N ALA A 166 -13.28 8.20 16.62
CA ALA A 166 -13.06 8.64 17.99
C ALA A 166 -14.28 9.37 18.58
N SER A 167 -14.68 9.01 19.81
CA SER A 167 -15.78 9.66 20.55
C SER A 167 -15.25 10.81 21.40
N ILE A 168 -15.69 12.04 21.11
CA ILE A 168 -15.19 13.25 21.77
C ILE A 168 -15.94 13.48 23.08
N ARG A 169 -15.23 14.02 24.09
CA ARG A 169 -15.75 14.23 25.44
C ARG A 169 -17.00 15.13 25.50
N ASP A 170 -17.07 16.15 24.65
CA ASP A 170 -18.19 17.11 24.64
C ASP A 170 -19.38 16.64 23.79
N GLY A 171 -19.37 15.37 23.37
CA GLY A 171 -20.36 14.76 22.49
C GLY A 171 -19.88 14.66 21.03
N GLY A 172 -20.46 13.70 20.30
CA GLY A 172 -20.15 13.45 18.88
C GLY A 172 -19.00 12.48 18.62
N SER A 173 -18.78 12.22 17.33
CA SER A 173 -17.71 11.35 16.83
C SER A 173 -16.98 12.00 15.66
N ILE A 174 -15.68 11.78 15.56
CA ILE A 174 -14.87 12.15 14.40
C ILE A 174 -14.27 10.90 13.77
N ASP A 175 -14.23 10.89 12.44
CA ASP A 175 -13.55 9.85 11.66
C ASP A 175 -12.26 10.47 11.11
N LEU A 176 -11.12 9.89 11.48
CA LEU A 176 -9.81 10.27 10.97
C LEU A 176 -9.28 9.15 10.08
N TRP A 177 -8.80 9.51 8.90
CA TRP A 177 -8.33 8.55 7.90
C TRP A 177 -6.85 8.75 7.65
N GLU A 178 -6.13 7.65 7.63
CA GLU A 178 -4.73 7.63 7.26
C GLU A 178 -4.45 6.40 6.39
N GLU A 179 -3.47 6.51 5.50
CA GLU A 179 -2.99 5.39 4.69
C GLU A 179 -1.67 4.89 5.27
N ALA A 180 -1.64 3.61 5.65
CA ALA A 180 -0.46 3.03 6.26
C ALA A 180 0.59 2.71 5.19
N LEU A 181 1.82 3.12 5.46
CA LEU A 181 2.95 2.88 4.57
C LEU A 181 3.50 1.46 4.81
N PRO A 182 3.81 0.70 3.75
CA PRO A 182 4.44 -0.60 3.89
C PRO A 182 5.86 -0.45 4.42
N SER A 183 6.27 -1.41 5.25
CA SER A 183 7.67 -1.73 5.50
C SER A 183 8.32 -2.33 4.25
N TRP A 184 9.64 -2.43 4.26
CA TRP A 184 10.43 -2.92 3.12
C TRP A 184 10.06 -4.35 2.67
N ASP A 185 9.55 -5.19 3.59
CA ASP A 185 9.15 -6.56 3.31
C ASP A 185 7.64 -6.73 3.07
N TYR A 186 6.88 -5.62 3.10
CA TYR A 186 5.43 -5.58 2.86
C TYR A 186 4.59 -6.46 3.78
N THR A 187 5.15 -6.89 4.92
CA THR A 187 4.41 -7.66 5.92
C THR A 187 3.88 -6.78 7.05
N ARG A 188 4.43 -5.58 7.21
CA ARG A 188 4.02 -4.64 8.25
C ARG A 188 3.71 -3.26 7.67
N TYR A 189 2.64 -2.65 8.17
CA TYR A 189 2.18 -1.32 7.78
C TYR A 189 2.00 -0.47 9.02
N THR A 190 2.48 0.77 9.00
CA THR A 190 2.44 1.64 10.19
C THR A 190 1.81 2.99 9.87
N VAL A 191 1.04 3.50 10.84
CA VAL A 191 0.39 4.81 10.77
C VAL A 191 0.34 5.46 12.15
N VAL A 192 0.24 6.79 12.20
CA VAL A 192 0.28 7.54 13.45
C VAL A 192 -0.81 8.62 13.47
N PHE A 193 -1.74 8.51 14.43
CA PHE A 193 -2.71 9.57 14.73
C PHE A 193 -2.17 10.45 15.85
N LYS A 194 -2.17 11.77 15.66
CA LYS A 194 -1.59 12.72 16.62
C LYS A 194 -2.61 13.20 17.65
N GLY A 195 -2.31 13.05 18.94
CA GLY A 195 -2.92 13.82 20.04
C GLY A 195 -4.45 13.81 20.07
N ILE A 196 -5.05 12.62 20.05
CA ILE A 196 -6.51 12.48 19.97
C ILE A 196 -7.16 12.71 21.33
N ASN A 197 -7.97 13.75 21.44
CA ASN A 197 -8.76 14.05 22.63
C ASN A 197 -10.12 13.34 22.60
N ALA A 198 -10.13 12.05 22.92
CA ALA A 198 -11.32 11.19 22.90
C ALA A 198 -11.36 10.27 24.12
N SER A 199 -12.54 9.84 24.56
CA SER A 199 -12.66 8.88 25.67
C SER A 199 -12.52 7.43 25.20
N LYS A 200 -13.01 7.15 24.01
CA LYS A 200 -12.97 5.85 23.32
C LYS A 200 -12.77 6.07 21.83
N ALA A 201 -12.18 5.08 21.16
CA ALA A 201 -12.17 5.02 19.71
C ALA A 201 -12.28 3.59 19.20
N ILE A 202 -12.76 3.45 17.98
CA ILE A 202 -12.73 2.20 17.21
C ILE A 202 -11.77 2.43 16.05
N LEU A 203 -10.81 1.54 15.91
CA LEU A 203 -9.89 1.53 14.79
C LEU A 203 -10.35 0.47 13.80
N LEU A 204 -10.60 0.89 12.56
CA LEU A 204 -10.99 0.03 11.45
C LEU A 204 -9.84 0.00 10.45
N VAL A 205 -9.39 -1.20 10.11
CA VAL A 205 -8.29 -1.45 9.17
C VAL A 205 -8.84 -2.18 7.97
N ARG A 206 -8.47 -1.73 6.76
CA ARG A 206 -8.79 -2.42 5.51
C ARG A 206 -7.55 -2.56 4.65
N ALA A 207 -7.14 -3.80 4.40
CA ALA A 207 -6.05 -4.14 3.50
C ALA A 207 -6.60 -4.49 2.12
N TYR A 208 -5.93 -4.01 1.07
CA TYR A 208 -6.27 -4.22 -0.33
C TYR A 208 -5.11 -4.92 -1.03
N ASP A 209 -5.36 -6.09 -1.63
CA ASP A 209 -4.37 -6.69 -2.52
C ASP A 209 -4.49 -6.17 -3.95
N LEU A 210 -3.44 -6.42 -4.73
CA LEU A 210 -3.42 -6.10 -6.16
C LEU A 210 -4.58 -6.71 -6.95
N TYR A 211 -5.18 -7.79 -6.46
CA TYR A 211 -6.31 -8.44 -7.12
C TYR A 211 -7.64 -7.85 -6.64
N GLY A 212 -7.66 -6.70 -5.98
CA GLY A 212 -8.92 -6.09 -5.52
C GLY A 212 -9.65 -6.91 -4.46
N ASN A 213 -9.00 -7.93 -3.88
CA ASN A 213 -9.50 -8.59 -2.69
C ASN A 213 -9.21 -7.69 -1.49
N THR A 214 -10.13 -7.73 -0.52
CA THR A 214 -10.01 -6.95 0.70
C THR A 214 -10.05 -7.84 1.94
N ALA A 215 -9.35 -7.39 2.96
CA ALA A 215 -9.44 -7.92 4.32
C ALA A 215 -9.68 -6.77 5.29
N GLU A 216 -10.52 -7.00 6.29
CA GLU A 216 -10.89 -6.01 7.29
C GLU A 216 -10.56 -6.51 8.68
N GLY A 217 -10.21 -5.57 9.57
CA GLY A 217 -10.00 -5.85 10.98
C GLY A 217 -10.41 -4.65 11.83
N GLU A 218 -10.74 -4.92 13.09
CA GLU A 218 -11.21 -3.91 14.03
C GLU A 218 -10.52 -4.08 15.39
N ILE A 219 -10.17 -2.97 16.03
CA ILE A 219 -9.72 -2.95 17.42
C ILE A 219 -10.31 -1.75 18.17
N SER A 220 -10.73 -1.98 19.42
CA SER A 220 -11.22 -0.92 20.31
C SER A 220 -10.08 -0.32 21.12
N ILE A 221 -10.07 1.01 21.25
CA ILE A 221 -9.09 1.79 22.00
C ILE A 221 -9.81 2.52 23.13
N THR A 222 -9.30 2.39 24.35
CA THR A 222 -9.77 3.14 25.52
C THR A 222 -8.68 4.12 25.94
N PHE A 223 -9.04 5.39 26.11
CA PHE A 223 -8.09 6.42 26.49
C PHE A 223 -8.08 6.64 27.99
N ARG A 224 -6.89 6.86 28.55
CA ARG A 224 -6.71 7.25 29.94
C ARG A 224 -6.94 8.75 30.10
N GLU A 225 -7.80 9.12 31.04
CA GLU A 225 -8.01 10.53 31.40
C GLU A 225 -6.73 11.16 31.96
N ILE A 226 -6.52 12.43 31.64
CA ILE A 226 -5.52 13.24 32.32
C ILE A 226 -6.19 13.82 33.57
N GLN A 227 -5.69 13.48 34.75
CA GLN A 227 -6.05 14.23 35.96
C GLN A 227 -5.48 15.64 35.81
N ARG A 228 -6.35 16.63 35.57
CA ARG A 228 -5.96 18.03 35.79
C ARG A 228 -5.85 18.22 37.29
N THR A 229 -4.63 18.33 37.80
CA THR A 229 -4.41 18.83 39.15
C THR A 229 -4.83 20.29 39.15
N THR A 230 -5.98 20.58 39.74
CA THR A 230 -6.39 21.96 40.05
C THR A 230 -5.40 22.45 41.12
N ILE A 231 -4.59 23.45 40.77
CA ILE A 231 -3.77 24.21 41.73
C ILE A 231 -4.59 25.40 42.19
#